data_AF-A0A8C3RVE6-F1
#
_entry.id   AF-A0A8C3RVE6-F1
#
_cell.length_a   1.000
_cell.length_b   1.000
_cell.length_c   1.000
_cell.angle_alpha   90.00
_cell.angle_beta   90.00
_cell.angle_gamma   90.00
#
_symmetry.space_group_name_H-M   'P 1'
#
loop_
_entity.id
_entity.type
_entity.pdbx_description
1 polymer ?
#
loop_
_entity_poly.entity_id
_entity_poly.type
_entity_poly.pdbx_seq_one_letter_code
_entity_poly.pdbx_strand_id
1 'polypeptide(L)'
;RAPGLSVPITCGHPTVGTGTGADLVSPVRAEEELAVTILQRAWWRHIDRRLFRLLTHTIRAAEHCITYEIVRRVSPLEAELIKDPSMQYKVRFRFAGHEFPPFIVFKIFHHTGGQGSKYISGRRTISPASEAAVDACKLMGHRKYYDQMIWEELQYQTHKIIDEIDVATVKDYMQVRNVFKYFLTGFGNEKKTSFGKKD
;
A
#
# COMPACT_ATOMS: atom_id res chain seq x y z
N ARG A 1 1.70 2.65 -32.92
CA ARG A 1 1.53 1.65 -34.00
C ARG A 1 2.77 0.77 -34.02
N ALA A 2 2.73 -0.34 -33.28
CA ALA A 2 3.67 -1.44 -33.36
C ALA A 2 2.80 -2.71 -33.48
N PRO A 3 3.07 -3.61 -34.44
CA PRO A 3 2.17 -4.71 -34.76
C PRO A 3 2.28 -5.84 -33.74
N GLY A 4 1.13 -6.35 -33.31
CA GLY A 4 1.03 -7.53 -32.47
C GLY A 4 1.42 -8.79 -33.24
N LEU A 5 2.29 -9.60 -32.64
CA LEU A 5 2.48 -10.99 -33.06
C LEU A 5 1.42 -11.84 -32.35
N SER A 6 0.34 -12.13 -33.07
CA SER A 6 -0.51 -13.29 -32.82
C SER A 6 0.16 -14.51 -33.48
N VAL A 7 0.65 -15.45 -32.68
CA VAL A 7 1.09 -16.76 -33.19
C VAL A 7 -0.09 -17.74 -33.06
N PRO A 8 -0.49 -18.43 -34.13
CA PRO A 8 -1.61 -19.36 -34.09
C PRO A 8 -1.24 -20.65 -33.34
N ILE A 9 -2.14 -21.07 -32.46
CA ILE A 9 -2.10 -22.38 -31.79
C ILE A 9 -2.58 -23.41 -32.81
N THR A 10 -1.67 -24.17 -33.42
CA THR A 10 -2.02 -25.34 -34.23
C THR A 10 -2.29 -26.52 -33.31
N CYS A 11 -3.53 -26.98 -33.29
CA CYS A 11 -3.97 -28.20 -32.59
C CYS A 11 -3.39 -29.43 -33.30
N GLY A 12 -2.23 -29.91 -32.86
CA GLY A 12 -1.68 -31.19 -33.30
C GLY A 12 -2.35 -32.35 -32.57
N HIS A 13 -3.03 -33.21 -33.32
CA HIS A 13 -3.54 -34.50 -32.85
C HIS A 13 -2.38 -35.38 -32.32
N PRO A 14 -2.53 -36.09 -31.19
CA PRO A 14 -1.54 -37.05 -30.73
C PRO A 14 -1.66 -38.35 -31.53
N THR A 15 -0.71 -38.62 -32.41
CA THR A 15 -0.52 -39.96 -32.96
C THR A 15 0.06 -40.87 -31.88
N VAL A 16 -0.70 -41.90 -31.54
CA VAL A 16 -0.33 -42.99 -30.63
C VAL A 16 0.89 -43.72 -31.18
N GLY A 17 2.05 -43.41 -30.60
CA GLY A 17 3.27 -44.21 -30.69
C GLY A 17 3.39 -45.06 -29.44
N THR A 18 3.10 -46.34 -29.55
CA THR A 18 3.43 -47.37 -28.56
C THR A 18 4.94 -47.49 -28.43
N GLY A 19 5.50 -46.82 -27.41
CA GLY A 19 6.88 -46.93 -27.00
C GLY A 19 6.95 -46.80 -25.49
N THR A 20 7.01 -47.95 -24.81
CA THR A 20 7.37 -48.08 -23.40
C THR A 20 8.77 -47.53 -23.18
N GLY A 21 8.84 -46.27 -22.75
CA GLY A 21 10.04 -45.63 -22.22
C GLY A 21 9.58 -44.71 -21.10
N ALA A 22 9.63 -45.21 -19.86
CA ALA A 22 9.53 -44.33 -18.71
C ALA A 22 10.73 -43.38 -18.79
N ASP A 23 10.49 -42.12 -19.16
CA ASP A 23 11.47 -41.05 -19.07
C ASP A 23 11.87 -40.89 -17.59
N LEU A 24 12.89 -41.65 -17.20
CA LEU A 24 13.68 -41.41 -16.01
C LEU A 24 14.38 -40.07 -16.25
N VAL A 25 13.70 -38.96 -15.92
CA VAL A 25 14.37 -37.68 -15.72
C VAL A 25 15.49 -37.95 -14.72
N SER A 26 16.72 -37.95 -15.22
CA SER A 26 17.92 -38.19 -14.41
C SER A 26 17.83 -37.30 -13.17
N PRO A 27 17.96 -37.85 -11.94
CA PRO A 27 17.85 -37.07 -10.71
C PRO A 27 18.82 -35.88 -10.70
N VAL A 28 19.95 -35.99 -11.41
CA VAL A 28 20.93 -34.92 -11.60
C VAL A 28 20.34 -33.71 -12.34
N ARG A 29 19.53 -33.94 -13.38
CA ARG A 29 18.88 -32.84 -14.14
C ARG A 29 17.81 -32.13 -13.31
N ALA A 30 17.08 -32.86 -12.48
CA ALA A 30 16.10 -32.29 -11.58
C ALA A 30 16.76 -31.46 -10.47
N GLU A 31 17.92 -31.89 -9.96
CA GLU A 31 18.73 -31.15 -9.00
C GLU A 31 19.32 -29.86 -9.60
N GLU A 32 19.80 -29.92 -10.85
CA GLU A 32 20.28 -28.74 -11.60
C GLU A 32 19.15 -27.71 -11.82
N GLU A 33 17.97 -28.15 -12.25
CA GLU A 33 16.80 -27.28 -12.45
C GLU A 33 16.33 -26.63 -11.14
N LEU A 34 16.37 -27.38 -10.03
CA LEU A 34 16.09 -26.85 -8.70
C LEU A 34 17.13 -25.80 -8.29
N ALA A 35 18.42 -26.07 -8.51
CA ALA A 35 19.50 -25.14 -8.20
C ALA A 35 19.37 -23.83 -9.00
N VAL A 36 19.08 -23.91 -10.30
CA VAL A 36 18.82 -22.74 -11.15
C VAL A 36 17.63 -21.95 -10.64
N THR A 37 16.53 -22.62 -10.28
CA THR A 37 15.34 -21.96 -9.73
C THR A 37 15.63 -21.25 -8.42
N ILE A 38 16.44 -21.86 -7.54
CA ILE A 38 16.89 -21.24 -6.28
C ILE A 38 17.72 -20.00 -6.57
N LEU A 39 18.71 -20.09 -7.47
CA LEU A 39 19.56 -18.97 -7.84
C LEU A 39 18.75 -17.81 -8.44
N GLN A 40 17.84 -18.10 -9.36
CA GLN A 40 16.95 -17.10 -9.96
C GLN A 40 16.08 -16.43 -8.89
N ARG A 41 15.44 -17.20 -8.01
CA ARG A 41 14.61 -16.65 -6.93
C ARG A 41 15.42 -15.81 -5.95
N ALA A 42 16.65 -16.23 -5.65
CA ALA A 42 17.57 -15.48 -4.77
C ALA A 42 17.99 -14.16 -5.43
N TRP A 43 18.30 -14.18 -6.73
CA TRP A 43 18.66 -13.01 -7.51
C TRP A 43 17.51 -11.99 -7.60
N TRP A 44 16.30 -12.44 -7.94
CA TRP A 44 15.12 -11.58 -7.96
C TRP A 44 14.85 -10.96 -6.59
N ARG A 45 14.90 -11.76 -5.51
CA ARG A 45 14.78 -11.22 -4.14
C ARG A 45 15.86 -10.19 -3.81
N HIS A 46 17.09 -10.39 -4.27
CA HIS A 46 18.17 -9.43 -4.06
C HIS A 46 17.87 -8.09 -4.75
N ILE A 47 17.43 -8.15 -6.01
CA ILE A 47 17.04 -6.97 -6.78
C ILE A 47 15.87 -6.25 -6.10
N ASP A 48 14.81 -6.97 -5.74
CA ASP A 48 13.61 -6.39 -5.12
C ASP A 48 13.94 -5.67 -3.81
N ARG A 49 14.77 -6.29 -2.96
CA ARG A 49 15.25 -5.68 -1.71
C ARG A 49 16.05 -4.42 -1.97
N ARG A 50 16.90 -4.41 -3.01
CA ARG A 50 17.71 -3.25 -3.36
C ARG A 50 16.84 -2.12 -3.91
N LEU A 51 15.89 -2.43 -4.78
CA LEU A 51 14.93 -1.47 -5.32
C LEU A 51 14.04 -0.89 -4.20
N PHE A 52 13.54 -1.73 -3.28
CA PHE A 52 12.75 -1.26 -2.14
C PHE A 52 13.52 -0.29 -1.24
N ARG A 53 14.81 -0.57 -0.98
CA ARG A 53 15.68 0.36 -0.23
C ARG A 53 15.84 1.68 -0.97
N LEU A 54 16.13 1.64 -2.27
CA LEU A 54 16.27 2.83 -3.09
C LEU A 54 14.99 3.67 -3.04
N LEU A 55 13.83 3.05 -3.33
CA LEU A 55 12.52 3.70 -3.26
C LEU A 55 12.28 4.33 -1.88
N THR A 56 12.61 3.62 -0.79
CA THR A 56 12.44 4.13 0.57
C THR A 56 13.27 5.40 0.80
N HIS A 57 14.52 5.42 0.34
CA HIS A 57 15.37 6.61 0.44
C HIS A 57 14.86 7.76 -0.43
N THR A 58 14.48 7.47 -1.68
CA THR A 58 13.93 8.45 -2.61
C THR A 58 12.66 9.10 -2.05
N ILE A 59 11.75 8.30 -1.50
CA ILE A 59 10.51 8.82 -0.92
C ILE A 59 10.79 9.67 0.33
N ARG A 60 11.65 9.21 1.24
CA ARG A 60 12.01 10.00 2.42
C ARG A 60 12.63 11.35 2.04
N ALA A 61 13.50 11.37 1.03
CA ALA A 61 14.03 12.62 0.50
C ALA A 61 12.92 13.49 -0.12
N ALA A 62 12.01 12.87 -0.87
CA ALA A 62 10.89 13.57 -1.49
C ALA A 62 9.97 14.24 -0.47
N GLU A 63 9.69 13.59 0.66
CA GLU A 63 8.89 14.14 1.78
C GLU A 63 9.44 15.48 2.30
N HIS A 64 10.77 15.65 2.29
CA HIS A 64 11.41 16.84 2.83
C HIS A 64 11.73 17.91 1.79
N CYS A 65 12.00 17.52 0.54
CA CYS A 65 12.57 18.44 -0.44
C CYS A 65 11.61 18.88 -1.55
N ILE A 66 10.69 18.02 -1.97
CA ILE A 66 9.90 18.24 -3.20
C ILE A 66 8.42 17.87 -3.05
N THR A 67 7.92 17.77 -1.82
CA THR A 67 6.53 17.39 -1.52
C THR A 67 5.51 18.22 -2.28
N TYR A 68 5.59 19.56 -2.21
CA TYR A 68 4.64 20.44 -2.91
C TYR A 68 4.67 20.21 -4.42
N GLU A 69 5.86 20.11 -5.03
CA GLU A 69 6.02 19.90 -6.47
C GLU A 69 5.48 18.54 -6.95
N ILE A 70 5.56 17.50 -6.11
CA ILE A 70 4.95 16.21 -6.41
C ILE A 70 3.43 16.33 -6.31
N VAL A 71 2.91 16.83 -5.17
CA VAL A 71 1.46 16.92 -4.93
C VAL A 71 0.81 17.83 -5.97
N ARG A 72 1.41 18.95 -6.33
CA ARG A 72 0.92 19.86 -7.38
C ARG A 72 0.75 19.16 -8.73
N ARG A 73 1.60 18.20 -9.08
CA ARG A 73 1.50 17.45 -10.33
C ARG A 73 0.45 16.34 -10.28
N VAL A 74 0.28 15.68 -9.15
CA VAL A 74 -0.64 14.53 -9.02
C VAL A 74 -2.04 14.91 -8.53
N SER A 75 -2.14 15.94 -7.69
CA SER A 75 -3.38 16.48 -7.11
C SER A 75 -3.24 18.00 -6.85
N PRO A 76 -3.48 18.83 -7.88
CA PRO A 76 -3.29 20.28 -7.78
C PRO A 76 -4.14 20.95 -6.69
N LEU A 77 -5.38 20.47 -6.47
CA LEU A 77 -6.28 21.03 -5.46
C LEU A 77 -5.73 20.85 -4.04
N GLU A 78 -5.21 19.66 -3.74
CA GLU A 78 -4.60 19.35 -2.44
C GLU A 78 -3.27 20.09 -2.25
N ALA A 79 -2.58 20.42 -3.34
CA ALA A 79 -1.34 21.19 -3.27
C ALA A 79 -1.57 22.62 -2.78
N GLU A 80 -2.70 23.25 -3.15
CA GLU A 80 -3.05 24.58 -2.65
C GLU A 80 -3.27 24.59 -1.14
N LEU A 81 -3.81 23.49 -0.58
CA LEU A 81 -3.93 23.33 0.88
C LEU A 81 -2.56 23.34 1.56
N ILE A 82 -1.57 22.64 0.98
CA ILE A 82 -0.21 22.56 1.53
C ILE A 82 0.54 23.91 1.43
N LYS A 83 0.15 24.75 0.47
CA LYS A 83 0.78 26.05 0.22
C LYS A 83 0.40 27.10 1.25
N ASP A 84 -0.72 26.93 1.94
CA ASP A 84 -1.20 27.88 2.94
C ASP A 84 -0.26 27.93 4.16
N PRO A 85 0.45 29.05 4.41
CA PRO A 85 1.40 29.16 5.53
C PRO A 85 0.70 29.25 6.89
N SER A 86 -0.60 29.53 6.94
CA SER A 86 -1.36 29.60 8.19
C SER A 86 -1.61 28.22 8.80
N MET A 87 -1.49 27.15 8.00
CA MET A 87 -1.76 25.78 8.41
C MET A 87 -0.49 24.93 8.29
N GLN A 88 -0.11 24.26 9.37
CA GLN A 88 1.09 23.41 9.38
C GLN A 88 0.75 22.02 8.84
N TYR A 89 0.77 21.86 7.51
CA TYR A 89 0.56 20.56 6.88
C TYR A 89 1.83 19.75 6.69
N LYS A 90 1.74 18.45 6.95
CA LYS A 90 2.79 17.47 6.70
C LYS A 90 2.26 16.37 5.79
N VAL A 91 2.90 16.17 4.65
CA VAL A 91 2.60 15.03 3.78
C VAL A 91 3.51 13.87 4.13
N ARG A 92 2.96 12.65 4.12
CA ARG A 92 3.76 11.42 4.15
C ARG A 92 3.40 10.55 2.97
N PHE A 93 4.42 10.09 2.28
CA PHE A 93 4.31 9.13 1.19
C PHE A 93 4.42 7.71 1.77
N ARG A 94 3.68 6.78 1.19
CA ARG A 94 3.64 5.38 1.61
C ARG A 94 3.64 4.48 0.40
N PHE A 95 4.19 3.29 0.58
CA PHE A 95 4.03 2.20 -0.37
C PHE A 95 2.66 1.55 -0.16
N ALA A 96 2.01 1.23 -1.26
CA ALA A 96 0.76 0.48 -1.33
C ALA A 96 0.83 -0.53 -2.47
N GLY A 97 -0.13 -1.45 -2.49
CA GLY A 97 -0.20 -2.56 -3.43
C GLY A 97 0.05 -3.91 -2.79
N HIS A 98 -0.52 -4.95 -3.39
CA HIS A 98 -0.39 -6.34 -2.95
C HIS A 98 0.82 -7.05 -3.60
N GLU A 99 1.36 -6.48 -4.69
CA GLU A 99 2.46 -7.03 -5.47
C GLU A 99 3.60 -6.03 -5.63
N PHE A 100 4.79 -6.54 -5.93
CA PHE A 100 6.00 -5.73 -6.14
C PHE A 100 6.21 -5.43 -7.64
N PRO A 101 6.68 -4.23 -8.03
CA PRO A 101 7.04 -3.08 -7.18
C PRO A 101 5.80 -2.34 -6.64
N PRO A 102 5.87 -1.81 -5.40
CA PRO A 102 4.74 -1.10 -4.82
C PRO A 102 4.50 0.24 -5.52
N PHE A 103 3.23 0.66 -5.59
CA PHE A 103 2.89 2.03 -5.98
C PHE A 103 2.92 2.95 -4.76
N ILE A 104 3.03 4.25 -5.02
CA ILE A 104 3.16 5.27 -3.98
C ILE A 104 1.82 5.96 -3.79
N VAL A 105 1.37 6.04 -2.54
CA VAL A 105 0.23 6.85 -2.10
C VAL A 105 0.71 7.92 -1.13
N PHE A 106 -0.08 8.97 -0.91
CA PHE A 106 0.25 10.00 0.06
C PHE A 106 -0.91 10.27 1.02
N LYS A 107 -0.56 10.74 2.21
CA LYS A 107 -1.51 11.21 3.22
C LYS A 107 -1.06 12.56 3.75
N ILE A 108 -1.99 13.51 3.79
CA ILE A 108 -1.79 14.86 4.33
C ILE A 108 -2.23 14.84 5.80
N PHE A 109 -1.40 15.38 6.68
CA PHE A 109 -1.65 15.50 8.11
C PHE A 109 -1.57 16.96 8.51
N HIS A 110 -2.48 17.41 9.37
CA HIS A 110 -2.32 18.68 10.07
C HIS A 110 -1.43 18.47 11.30
N HIS A 111 -0.42 19.33 11.47
CA HIS A 111 0.50 19.30 12.59
C HIS A 111 0.05 20.27 13.67
N THR A 112 -0.50 19.75 14.77
CA THR A 112 -1.04 20.57 15.87
C THR A 112 -0.02 20.77 17.00
N GLY A 113 1.21 21.18 16.66
CA GLY A 113 2.22 21.63 17.63
C GLY A 113 2.55 20.68 18.79
N GLY A 114 2.51 19.36 18.57
CA GLY A 114 2.87 18.35 19.58
C GLY A 114 1.70 17.56 20.16
N GLN A 115 0.46 17.98 19.90
CA GLN A 115 -0.68 17.08 20.02
C GLN A 115 -0.72 16.22 18.75
N GLY A 116 -0.97 14.91 18.86
CA GLY A 116 -0.88 13.95 17.76
C GLY A 116 -1.63 14.37 16.49
N SER A 117 -1.42 13.64 15.39
CA SER A 117 -2.08 13.95 14.12
C SER A 117 -3.60 13.97 14.27
N LYS A 118 -4.19 15.17 14.08
CA LYS A 118 -5.62 15.40 14.20
C LYS A 118 -6.34 15.24 12.87
N TYR A 119 -7.35 14.37 12.84
CA TYR A 119 -8.25 14.29 11.70
C TYR A 119 -9.23 15.45 11.74
N ILE A 120 -9.18 16.28 10.71
CA ILE A 120 -10.14 17.37 10.50
C ILE A 120 -11.37 16.74 9.85
N SER A 121 -12.52 16.82 10.52
CA SER A 121 -13.81 16.40 9.97
C SER A 121 -14.56 17.65 9.53
N GLY A 122 -14.96 17.71 8.25
CA GLY A 122 -15.75 18.82 7.71
C GLY A 122 -16.98 19.13 8.56
N ARG A 123 -17.67 18.09 9.05
CA ARG A 123 -18.84 18.21 9.94
C ARG A 123 -18.55 18.97 11.25
N ARG A 124 -17.35 18.82 11.82
CA ARG A 124 -16.97 19.52 13.07
C ARG A 124 -16.34 20.88 12.82
N THR A 125 -15.64 21.02 11.71
CA THR A 125 -14.93 22.25 11.35
C THR A 125 -15.87 23.28 10.74
N ILE A 126 -16.87 22.84 9.98
CA ILE A 126 -17.84 23.70 9.29
C ILE A 126 -19.21 23.46 9.93
N SER A 127 -19.61 24.36 10.84
CA SER A 127 -20.94 24.29 11.42
C SER A 127 -22.00 24.65 10.37
N PRO A 128 -23.20 24.03 10.36
CA PRO A 128 -24.22 24.29 9.33
C PRO A 128 -24.66 25.76 9.22
N ALA A 129 -24.47 26.56 10.27
CA ALA A 129 -24.80 27.98 10.33
C ALA A 129 -23.58 28.91 10.18
N SER A 130 -22.39 28.36 9.90
CA SER A 130 -21.18 29.16 9.70
C SER A 130 -21.14 29.81 8.32
N GLU A 131 -20.41 30.92 8.21
CA GLU A 131 -20.07 31.55 6.93
C GLU A 131 -19.36 30.56 5.99
N ALA A 132 -18.49 29.70 6.53
CA ALA A 132 -17.84 28.63 5.78
C ALA A 132 -18.83 27.64 5.15
N ALA A 133 -19.95 27.32 5.81
CA ALA A 133 -20.99 26.46 5.23
C ALA A 133 -21.73 27.16 4.08
N VAL A 134 -22.01 28.46 4.25
CA VAL A 134 -22.64 29.28 3.21
C VAL A 134 -21.73 29.38 1.99
N ASP A 135 -20.44 29.64 2.18
CA ASP A 135 -19.47 29.75 1.11
C ASP A 135 -19.21 28.42 0.43
N ALA A 136 -19.12 27.32 1.19
CA ALA A 136 -19.04 25.98 0.63
C ALA A 136 -20.26 25.65 -0.25
N CYS A 137 -21.47 26.01 0.20
CA CYS A 137 -22.71 25.83 -0.56
C CYS A 137 -22.72 26.65 -1.85
N LYS A 138 -22.23 27.91 -1.81
CA LYS A 138 -22.07 28.76 -3.00
C LYS A 138 -21.05 28.21 -3.98
N LEU A 139 -19.90 27.74 -3.49
CA LEU A 139 -18.79 27.22 -4.31
C LEU A 139 -19.15 25.89 -4.97
N MET A 140 -19.79 24.98 -4.26
CA MET A 140 -20.16 23.65 -4.78
C MET A 140 -21.48 23.65 -5.56
N GLY A 141 -22.38 24.58 -5.24
CA GLY A 141 -23.77 24.60 -5.67
C GLY A 141 -24.67 23.76 -4.76
N HIS A 142 -25.91 24.24 -4.57
CA HIS A 142 -26.88 23.69 -3.61
C HIS A 142 -27.03 22.16 -3.70
N ARG A 143 -27.19 21.61 -4.90
CA ARG A 143 -27.43 20.17 -5.08
C ARG A 143 -26.26 19.33 -4.57
N LYS A 144 -25.04 19.64 -5.02
CA LYS A 144 -23.83 18.90 -4.60
C LYS A 144 -23.57 19.05 -3.10
N TYR A 145 -23.78 20.25 -2.57
CA TYR A 145 -23.63 20.52 -1.15
C TYR A 145 -24.57 19.65 -0.30
N TYR A 146 -25.87 19.66 -0.61
CA TYR A 146 -26.84 18.86 0.14
C TYR A 146 -26.66 17.36 -0.07
N ASP A 147 -26.38 16.92 -1.30
CA ASP A 147 -26.08 15.52 -1.59
C ASP A 147 -24.91 15.04 -0.71
N GLN A 148 -23.82 15.81 -0.64
CA GLN A 148 -22.65 15.50 0.19
C GLN A 148 -23.01 15.43 1.68
N MET A 149 -23.78 16.40 2.20
CA MET A 149 -24.22 16.39 3.60
C MET A 149 -25.09 15.17 3.93
N ILE A 150 -26.02 14.81 3.05
CA ILE A 150 -26.89 13.65 3.21
C ILE A 150 -26.06 12.36 3.18
N TRP A 151 -25.14 12.24 2.22
CA TRP A 151 -24.24 11.08 2.13
C TRP A 151 -23.39 10.92 3.38
N GLU A 152 -22.83 12.01 3.91
CA GLU A 152 -22.06 11.98 5.15
C GLU A 152 -22.88 11.54 6.35
N GLU A 153 -24.12 12.01 6.50
CA GLU A 153 -25.03 11.59 7.58
C GLU A 153 -25.42 10.11 7.45
N LEU A 154 -25.73 9.62 6.24
CA LEU A 154 -26.04 8.21 6.02
C LEU A 154 -24.85 7.30 6.34
N GLN A 155 -23.64 7.69 5.92
CA GLN A 155 -22.41 6.96 6.22
C GLN A 155 -22.14 6.91 7.73
N TYR A 156 -22.39 8.02 8.43
CA TYR A 156 -22.29 8.12 9.88
C TYR A 156 -23.23 7.14 10.59
N GLN A 157 -24.51 7.10 10.20
CA GLN A 157 -25.50 6.18 10.78
C GLN A 157 -25.13 4.71 10.52
N THR A 158 -24.59 4.42 9.34
CA THR A 158 -24.27 3.05 8.91
C THR A 158 -23.04 2.49 9.62
N HIS A 159 -21.95 3.26 9.66
CA HIS A 159 -20.66 2.74 10.09
C HIS A 159 -20.32 3.07 11.55
N LYS A 160 -20.97 4.09 12.16
CA LYS A 160 -20.61 4.61 13.50
C LYS A 160 -19.08 4.80 13.68
N ILE A 161 -18.37 5.11 12.61
CA ILE A 161 -16.97 5.55 12.66
C ILE A 161 -17.03 7.07 12.69
N ILE A 162 -16.87 7.65 13.88
CA ILE A 162 -17.40 8.96 14.23
C ILE A 162 -16.29 9.95 14.50
N ASP A 163 -15.20 9.51 15.13
CA ASP A 163 -14.24 10.43 15.72
C ASP A 163 -12.80 10.23 15.30
N GLU A 164 -12.01 11.29 15.49
CA GLU A 164 -10.54 11.30 15.45
C GLU A 164 -9.93 10.11 16.19
N ILE A 165 -10.63 9.62 17.23
CA ILE A 165 -10.28 8.53 18.13
C ILE A 165 -10.59 7.15 17.50
N ASP A 166 -11.58 7.07 16.61
CA ASP A 166 -12.09 5.80 16.04
C ASP A 166 -11.22 5.24 14.91
N VAL A 167 -10.32 6.05 14.35
CA VAL A 167 -9.42 5.65 13.24
C VAL A 167 -8.23 4.80 13.71
N ALA A 168 -8.10 4.59 15.01
CA ALA A 168 -7.21 3.57 15.59
C ALA A 168 -8.02 2.56 16.41
N THR A 169 -9.16 2.10 15.87
CA THR A 169 -10.05 1.21 16.61
C THR A 169 -9.29 -0.03 17.08
N VAL A 170 -9.65 -0.55 18.26
CA VAL A 170 -9.15 -1.84 18.80
C VAL A 170 -9.18 -2.96 17.76
N LYS A 171 -10.10 -2.87 16.77
CA LYS A 171 -10.22 -3.76 15.62
C LYS A 171 -9.01 -3.72 14.68
N ASP A 172 -8.48 -2.54 14.35
CA ASP A 172 -7.26 -2.37 13.56
C ASP A 172 -6.02 -2.82 14.35
N TYR A 173 -5.97 -2.53 15.65
CA TYR A 173 -4.93 -3.05 16.55
C TYR A 173 -4.97 -4.59 16.63
N MET A 174 -6.15 -5.21 16.71
CA MET A 174 -6.32 -6.67 16.72
C MET A 174 -5.89 -7.30 15.39
N GLN A 175 -6.22 -6.68 14.26
CA GLN A 175 -5.80 -7.16 12.93
C GLN A 175 -4.29 -7.05 12.74
N VAL A 176 -3.68 -5.91 13.09
CA VAL A 176 -2.23 -5.72 13.02
C VAL A 176 -1.51 -6.66 13.99
N ARG A 177 -2.01 -6.84 15.23
CA ARG A 177 -1.44 -7.78 16.21
C ARG A 177 -1.50 -9.22 15.73
N ASN A 178 -2.59 -9.64 15.12
CA ASN A 178 -2.71 -10.99 14.58
C ASN A 178 -1.76 -11.19 13.40
N VAL A 179 -1.71 -10.27 12.44
CA VAL A 179 -0.76 -10.31 11.30
C VAL A 179 0.70 -10.29 11.77
N PHE A 180 1.04 -9.48 12.77
CA PHE A 180 2.40 -9.40 13.33
C PHE A 180 2.77 -10.65 14.13
N LYS A 181 1.80 -11.29 14.80
CA LYS A 181 2.01 -12.56 15.52
C LYS A 181 2.36 -13.69 14.55
N TYR A 182 1.70 -13.78 13.39
CA TYR A 182 2.04 -14.75 12.33
C TYR A 182 3.39 -14.46 11.66
N PHE A 183 3.78 -13.19 11.54
CA PHE A 183 5.07 -12.80 10.96
C PHE A 183 6.24 -13.15 11.89
N LEU A 184 6.07 -13.03 13.21
CA LEU A 184 7.10 -13.39 14.19
C LEU A 184 7.20 -14.90 14.46
N THR A 185 6.10 -15.66 14.46
CA THR A 185 6.16 -17.12 14.60
C THR A 185 6.73 -17.82 13.37
N GLY A 186 6.78 -17.16 12.20
CA GLY A 186 7.43 -17.68 10.99
C GLY A 186 8.97 -17.57 10.97
N PHE A 187 9.58 -16.80 11.88
CA PHE A 187 11.04 -16.60 11.96
C PHE A 187 11.72 -17.37 13.11
N GLY A 188 10.96 -18.10 13.92
CA GLY A 188 11.45 -18.78 15.12
C GLY A 188 11.44 -20.29 15.01
N ASN A 189 12.10 -20.87 14.01
CA ASN A 189 12.45 -22.29 14.01
C ASN A 189 13.75 -22.50 13.20
N GLU A 190 14.86 -22.06 13.79
CA GLU A 190 16.17 -22.55 13.41
C GLU A 190 16.85 -23.14 14.64
N LYS A 191 17.28 -24.38 14.46
CA LYS A 191 17.69 -25.34 15.48
C LYS A 191 18.85 -24.82 16.32
N LYS A 192 18.76 -24.94 17.65
CA LYS A 192 19.94 -25.16 18.49
C LYS A 192 19.98 -26.61 18.93
N THR A 193 20.65 -27.38 18.08
CA THR A 193 21.30 -28.64 18.42
C THR A 193 22.25 -28.45 19.60
N SER A 194 22.23 -29.47 20.45
CA SER A 194 23.07 -29.76 21.61
C SER A 194 24.53 -29.29 21.58
N PHE A 195 25.02 -28.85 22.75
CA PHE A 195 26.37 -29.22 23.20
C PHE A 195 26.39 -29.32 24.72
N GLY A 196 26.76 -30.50 25.23
CA GLY A 196 26.92 -30.77 26.65
C GLY A 196 28.30 -30.37 27.19
N LYS A 197 28.35 -30.21 28.51
CA LYS A 197 29.49 -30.24 29.43
C LYS A 197 28.85 -30.31 30.83
N LYS A 198 28.94 -31.39 31.65
CA LYS A 198 30.13 -31.93 32.34
C LYS A 198 31.06 -30.77 32.73
N ASP A 199 31.07 -30.30 33.96
CA ASP A 199 31.25 -31.05 35.22
C ASP A 199 30.39 -30.54 36.39
#